data_AF-A0A2E9QB08-F1
#
_entry.id   AF-A0A2E9QB08-F1
#
_cell.length_a   1.000
_cell.length_b   1.000
_cell.length_c   1.000
_cell.angle_alpha   90.00
_cell.angle_beta   90.00
_cell.angle_gamma   90.00
#
_symmetry.space_group_name_H-M   'P 1'
#
loop_
_entity.id
_entity.type
_entity.pdbx_description
1 polymer ?
#
loop_
_entity_poly.entity_id
_entity_poly.type
_entity_poly.pdbx_seq_one_letter_code
_entity_poly.pdbx_strand_id
1 'polypeptide(L)'
;MMNVRILSVVFFVTFSLVLGQCRSGKDASGPSGLPDERDECGECLDMPTGEVCTEAGETLRNSCLAICRGYKIKCFQSCPCPVQSDSEKEKK
;
A
#
# COMPACT_ATOMS: atom_id res chain seq x y z
N MET A 1 -12.78 38.10 48.68
CA MET A 1 -11.51 38.24 47.96
C MET A 1 -10.97 36.83 47.72
N MET A 2 -11.21 36.26 46.53
CA MET A 2 -10.76 34.90 46.19
C MET A 2 -9.26 34.93 45.93
N ASN A 3 -8.50 34.18 46.73
CA ASN A 3 -7.04 34.14 46.68
C ASN A 3 -6.59 33.81 45.25
N VAL A 4 -5.68 34.61 44.68
CA VAL A 4 -5.13 34.44 43.33
C VAL A 4 -4.62 33.00 43.08
N ARG A 5 -4.18 32.33 44.14
CA ARG A 5 -3.79 30.91 44.12
C ARG A 5 -4.95 29.97 43.79
N ILE A 6 -6.16 30.26 44.27
CA ILE A 6 -7.38 29.50 43.97
C ILE A 6 -7.76 29.68 42.49
N LEU A 7 -7.66 30.91 41.96
CA LEU A 7 -7.90 31.19 40.55
C LEU A 7 -6.92 30.43 39.63
N SER A 8 -5.63 30.39 40.00
CA SER A 8 -4.62 29.61 39.28
C SER A 8 -4.93 28.11 39.31
N VAL A 9 -5.28 27.54 40.46
CA VAL A 9 -5.58 26.11 40.59
C VAL A 9 -6.83 25.74 39.80
N VAL A 10 -7.88 26.55 39.87
CA VAL A 10 -9.11 26.34 39.09
C VAL A 10 -8.84 26.45 37.59
N PHE A 11 -7.99 27.38 37.15
CA PHE A 11 -7.60 27.50 35.74
C PHE A 11 -6.82 26.28 35.26
N PHE A 12 -5.84 25.80 36.05
CA PHE A 12 -5.09 24.59 35.69
C PHE A 12 -5.96 23.35 35.67
N VAL A 13 -6.86 23.16 36.64
CA VAL A 13 -7.78 22.01 36.69
C VAL A 13 -8.79 22.03 35.55
N THR A 14 -9.35 23.20 35.22
CA THR A 14 -10.28 23.35 34.09
C THR A 14 -9.56 23.21 32.74
N PHE A 15 -8.35 23.71 32.61
CA PHE A 15 -7.52 23.56 31.42
C PHE A 15 -7.09 22.10 31.20
N SER A 16 -6.73 21.38 32.27
CA SER A 16 -6.47 19.94 32.21
C SER A 16 -7.73 19.11 31.91
N LEU A 17 -8.92 19.53 32.34
CA LEU A 17 -10.18 18.86 31.98
C LEU A 17 -10.63 19.16 30.53
N VAL A 18 -10.36 20.37 30.02
CA VAL A 18 -10.67 20.77 28.64
C VAL A 18 -9.70 20.15 27.63
N LEU A 19 -8.41 20.03 27.97
CA LEU A 19 -7.39 19.40 27.10
C LEU A 19 -7.22 17.90 27.35
N GLY A 20 -7.77 17.36 28.43
CA GLY A 20 -7.53 15.98 28.91
C GLY A 20 -8.46 14.90 28.39
N GLN A 21 -9.39 15.19 27.46
CA GLN A 21 -10.30 14.20 26.90
C GLN A 21 -10.13 14.06 25.38
N CYS A 22 -8.91 13.75 24.95
CA CYS A 22 -8.70 12.99 23.72
C CYS A 22 -7.89 11.72 24.03
N ARG A 23 -8.42 10.82 24.87
CA ARG A 23 -8.12 9.38 24.71
C ARG A 23 -8.93 8.89 23.51
N SER A 24 -8.49 9.28 22.31
CA SER A 24 -8.78 8.51 21.10
C SER A 24 -8.00 7.20 21.22
N GLY A 25 -8.54 6.27 22.00
CA GLY A 25 -8.21 4.86 21.88
C GLY A 25 -8.78 4.41 20.55
N LYS A 26 -8.03 4.68 19.48
CA LYS A 26 -8.32 4.23 18.13
C LYS A 26 -8.25 2.71 18.15
N ASP A 27 -9.34 2.11 17.70
CA ASP A 27 -9.56 0.67 17.67
C ASP A 27 -8.34 -0.07 17.11
N ALA A 28 -7.84 -1.04 17.89
CA ALA A 28 -6.82 -1.98 17.46
C ALA A 28 -7.49 -3.07 16.60
N SER A 29 -7.85 -2.72 15.37
CA SER A 29 -8.30 -3.66 14.36
C SER A 29 -7.63 -3.32 13.03
N GLY A 30 -6.45 -3.90 12.83
CA GLY A 30 -5.78 -3.93 11.54
C GLY A 30 -4.27 -4.09 11.69
N PRO A 31 -3.61 -4.94 10.89
CA PRO A 31 -2.16 -4.93 10.81
C PRO A 31 -1.72 -3.53 10.38
N SER A 32 -0.87 -2.92 11.20
CA SER A 32 -0.22 -1.65 10.93
C SER A 32 0.73 -1.80 9.73
N GLY A 33 0.18 -1.70 8.53
CA GLY A 33 0.88 -1.29 7.34
C GLY A 33 0.02 -0.20 6.71
N LEU A 34 0.50 1.03 6.69
CA LEU A 34 -0.06 2.04 5.79
C LEU A 34 -0.06 1.42 4.37
N PRO A 35 -1.11 1.56 3.55
CA PRO A 35 -0.89 1.56 2.12
C PRO A 35 0.03 2.75 1.85
N ASP A 36 1.32 2.44 1.78
CA ASP A 36 2.35 3.36 1.31
C ASP A 36 1.85 3.89 -0.04
N GLU A 37 1.95 5.19 -0.25
CA GLU A 37 1.52 5.94 -1.45
C GLU A 37 2.25 5.53 -2.75
N ARG A 38 2.70 4.27 -2.86
CA ARG A 38 3.44 3.70 -3.98
C ARG A 38 2.78 2.38 -4.40
N ASP A 39 2.21 2.41 -5.61
CA ASP A 39 1.56 1.33 -6.36
C ASP A 39 0.19 0.84 -5.84
N GLU A 40 -0.88 1.28 -6.51
CA GLU A 40 -2.28 0.77 -6.39
C GLU A 40 -2.44 -0.75 -6.58
N CYS A 41 -1.38 -1.44 -6.96
CA CYS A 41 -1.40 -2.88 -7.24
C CYS A 41 -1.36 -3.78 -6.01
N GLY A 42 -1.17 -3.23 -4.81
CA GLY A 42 -1.37 -3.94 -3.54
C GLY A 42 -0.74 -5.34 -3.53
N GLU A 43 -1.56 -6.37 -3.32
CA GLU A 43 -1.14 -7.78 -3.21
C GLU A 43 -0.40 -8.33 -4.44
N CYS A 44 -0.56 -7.72 -5.63
CA CYS A 44 0.23 -8.10 -6.80
C CYS A 44 1.73 -7.86 -6.57
N LEU A 45 2.13 -6.99 -5.66
CA LEU A 45 3.53 -6.71 -5.38
C LEU A 45 4.25 -7.92 -4.75
N ASP A 46 3.54 -8.76 -4.00
CA ASP A 46 4.14 -9.88 -3.29
C ASP A 46 3.89 -11.23 -3.97
N MET A 47 3.13 -11.25 -5.08
CA MET A 47 2.71 -12.49 -5.72
C MET A 47 3.78 -13.06 -6.69
N PRO A 48 4.29 -14.28 -6.47
CA PRO A 48 5.35 -14.86 -7.29
C PRO A 48 4.78 -15.71 -8.44
N THR A 49 4.19 -15.08 -9.47
CA THR A 49 3.65 -15.82 -10.63
C THR A 49 4.65 -15.96 -11.79
N GLY A 50 5.90 -15.51 -11.63
CA GLY A 50 6.94 -15.55 -12.66
C GLY A 50 6.92 -14.35 -13.61
N GLU A 51 8.09 -14.01 -14.15
CA GLU A 51 8.28 -12.82 -14.97
C GLU A 51 7.50 -12.86 -16.30
N VAL A 52 7.07 -11.69 -16.76
CA VAL A 52 6.39 -11.49 -18.04
C VAL A 52 6.97 -10.30 -18.78
N CYS A 53 6.91 -10.33 -20.10
CA CYS A 53 7.35 -9.25 -20.98
C CYS A 53 6.12 -8.53 -21.51
N THR A 54 6.07 -7.21 -21.40
CA THR A 54 4.98 -6.39 -21.94
C THR A 54 5.17 -6.10 -23.42
N GLU A 55 4.12 -5.66 -24.11
CA GLU A 55 4.21 -5.17 -25.50
C GLU A 55 5.16 -3.96 -25.65
N ALA A 56 5.33 -3.18 -24.58
CA ALA A 56 6.29 -2.07 -24.51
C ALA A 56 7.75 -2.54 -24.38
N GLY A 57 7.99 -3.84 -24.21
CA GLY A 57 9.34 -4.39 -24.01
C GLY A 57 9.85 -4.27 -22.57
N GLU A 58 8.96 -4.04 -21.60
CA GLU A 58 9.30 -4.00 -20.18
C GLU A 58 9.06 -5.37 -19.53
N THR A 59 10.03 -5.84 -18.73
CA THR A 59 9.85 -7.05 -17.91
C THR A 59 9.16 -6.68 -16.60
N LEU A 60 8.03 -7.34 -16.30
CA LEU A 60 7.35 -7.26 -15.02
C LEU A 60 7.54 -8.58 -14.26
N ARG A 61 7.79 -8.49 -12.95
CA ARG A 61 8.08 -9.66 -12.09
C ARG A 61 6.95 -10.68 -11.97
N ASN A 62 5.72 -10.28 -12.32
CA ASN A 62 4.56 -11.15 -12.33
C ASN A 62 3.47 -10.61 -13.27
N SER A 63 2.55 -11.49 -13.67
CA SER A 63 1.43 -11.14 -14.56
C SER A 63 0.37 -10.28 -13.86
N CYS A 64 0.20 -10.43 -12.53
CA CYS A 64 -0.71 -9.61 -11.73
C CYS A 64 -0.37 -8.12 -11.85
N LEU A 65 0.92 -7.76 -11.79
CA LEU A 65 1.40 -6.39 -11.95
C LEU A 65 1.22 -5.86 -13.36
N ALA A 66 1.36 -6.72 -14.38
CA ALA A 66 1.07 -6.34 -15.75
C ALA A 66 -0.40 -5.94 -15.91
N ILE A 67 -1.31 -6.77 -15.40
CA ILE A 67 -2.75 -6.51 -15.47
C ILE A 67 -3.11 -5.26 -14.67
N CYS A 68 -2.64 -5.16 -13.43
CA CYS A 68 -2.97 -4.05 -12.55
C CYS A 68 -2.51 -2.70 -13.14
N ARG A 69 -1.30 -2.64 -13.69
CA ARG A 69 -0.77 -1.43 -14.32
C ARG A 69 -1.30 -1.21 -15.75
N GLY A 70 -2.19 -2.07 -16.25
CA GLY A 70 -2.80 -1.93 -17.58
C GLY A 70 -1.89 -2.29 -18.75
N TYR A 71 -0.80 -3.01 -18.52
CA TYR A 71 0.08 -3.49 -19.57
C TYR A 71 -0.48 -4.73 -20.26
N LYS A 72 -0.28 -4.79 -21.58
CA LYS A 72 -0.51 -6.02 -22.36
C LYS A 72 0.73 -6.92 -22.30
N ILE A 73 0.53 -8.18 -21.96
CA ILE A 73 1.61 -9.18 -21.91
C ILE A 73 1.86 -9.72 -23.32
N LYS A 74 3.10 -9.61 -23.78
CA LYS A 74 3.59 -10.14 -25.06
C LYS A 74 4.04 -11.60 -24.96
N CYS A 75 4.73 -11.96 -23.88
CA CYS A 75 5.12 -13.34 -23.58
C CYS A 75 5.28 -13.55 -22.06
N PHE A 76 5.08 -14.79 -21.59
CA PHE A 76 5.18 -15.18 -20.17
C PHE A 76 6.61 -15.57 -19.78
N GLN A 77 7.55 -14.66 -20.03
CA GLN A 77 8.96 -14.73 -19.65
C GLN A 77 9.53 -13.31 -19.65
N SER A 78 10.75 -13.12 -19.14
CA SER A 78 11.44 -11.82 -19.26
C SER A 78 11.62 -11.41 -20.72
N CYS A 79 11.63 -10.10 -20.96
CA CYS A 79 12.05 -9.57 -22.24
C CYS A 79 13.56 -9.83 -22.47
N PRO A 80 14.01 -9.97 -23.73
CA PRO A 80 13.21 -9.95 -24.95
C PRO A 80 12.45 -11.26 -25.16
N CYS A 81 11.22 -11.16 -25.68
CA CYS A 81 10.50 -12.35 -26.12
C CYS A 81 11.29 -13.07 -27.23
N PRO A 82 11.36 -14.41 -27.20
CA PRO A 82 11.97 -15.17 -28.27
C PRO A 82 11.29 -14.83 -29.59
N VAL A 83 12.10 -14.60 -30.62
CA VAL A 83 11.61 -14.55 -31.99
C VAL A 83 11.01 -15.91 -32.27
N GLN A 84 9.69 -15.96 -32.44
CA GLN A 84 9.01 -17.21 -32.69
C GLN A 84 9.51 -17.76 -34.02
N SER A 85 10.49 -18.66 -33.98
CA SER A 85 10.51 -19.78 -34.90
C SER A 85 9.56 -20.81 -34.30
N ASP A 86 8.26 -20.61 -34.52
CA ASP A 86 7.18 -21.57 -34.28
C ASP A 86 7.48 -22.61 -33.18
N SER A 87 7.16 -22.29 -31.93
CA SER A 87 7.09 -23.32 -30.89
C SER A 87 5.83 -23.06 -30.09
N GLU A 88 4.80 -23.73 -30.60
CA GLU A 88 3.43 -23.83 -30.12
C GLU A 88 3.20 -23.53 -28.64
N LYS A 89 2.23 -22.64 -28.43
CA LYS A 89 1.14 -22.78 -27.46
C LYS A 89 1.15 -24.12 -26.71
N GLU A 90 1.73 -24.17 -25.52
CA GLU A 90 1.32 -25.16 -24.52
C GLU A 90 0.25 -24.53 -23.62
N LYS A 91 -0.99 -24.55 -24.13
CA LYS A 91 -2.20 -24.47 -23.32
C LYS A 91 -2.62 -25.91 -23.04
N LYS A 92 -2.20 -26.45 -21.90
CA LYS A 92 -2.74 -27.70 -21.35
C LYS A 92 -3.89 -27.37 -20.40
#